data_AF-A0A8I2ZE23-F1
#
_entry.id   AF-A0A8I2ZE23-F1
#
_cell.length_a   1.000
_cell.length_b   1.000
_cell.length_c   1.000
_cell.angle_alpha   90.00
_cell.angle_beta   90.00
_cell.angle_gamma   90.00
#
_symmetry.space_group_name_H-M   'P 1'
#
loop_
_entity.id
_entity.type
_entity.pdbx_description
1 polymer ?
#
loop_
_entity_poly.entity_id
_entity_poly.type
_entity_poly.pdbx_seq_one_letter_code
_entity_poly.pdbx_strand_id
1 'polypeptide(L)'
;MLFSVRDLNSINVDEVRQDINSSRIENLKRKDGKIDKWAPKYLTVAMPLNDYVLPDEEQHIKMIDLESAFPESEPSPRLVTPVVLRAPETNLGGPVNRGNADEALDDDHMIQFAEVLSPLPESMMSKGPRAGRYFGPNGERLDAAVGESREDSLHSGDDLDEEEEEDDFDDDEVEFPSGGFGPPLPCDPLEKLFGDNKPQDVDEDEEKTILSLLRWMLQCEVSKRPTVDQLLEHEWFTT
;
A
#
# COMPACT_ATOMS: atom_id res chain seq x y z
N MET A 1 13.10 -2.60 -1.37
CA MET A 1 13.56 -3.99 -1.58
C MET A 1 15.03 -4.05 -1.21
N LEU A 2 15.43 -5.00 -0.36
CA LEU A 2 16.85 -5.23 -0.04
C LEU A 2 17.38 -6.28 -1.03
N PHE A 3 18.36 -5.93 -1.84
CA PHE A 3 18.94 -6.86 -2.81
C PHE A 3 19.98 -7.74 -2.13
N SER A 4 19.99 -9.03 -2.50
CA SER A 4 21.08 -9.92 -2.09
C SER A 4 22.34 -9.56 -2.88
N VAL A 5 23.42 -9.29 -2.17
CA VAL A 5 24.73 -8.98 -2.74
C VAL A 5 25.59 -10.24 -2.68
N ARG A 6 26.51 -10.43 -3.64
CA ARG A 6 27.56 -11.45 -3.54
C ARG A 6 28.25 -11.35 -2.17
N ASP A 7 28.75 -12.48 -1.67
CA ASP A 7 29.48 -12.50 -0.39
C ASP A 7 30.57 -11.42 -0.39
N LEU A 8 30.39 -10.40 0.47
CA LEU A 8 31.31 -9.27 0.57
C LEU A 8 32.71 -9.72 0.98
N ASN A 9 32.86 -10.87 1.63
CA ASN A 9 34.16 -11.43 1.95
C ASN A 9 34.92 -11.95 0.72
N SER A 10 34.23 -12.15 -0.40
CA SER A 10 34.83 -12.54 -1.68
C SER A 10 35.28 -11.34 -2.53
N ILE A 11 34.88 -10.11 -2.17
CA ILE A 11 35.20 -8.89 -2.89
C ILE A 11 36.42 -8.23 -2.26
N ASN A 12 37.37 -7.78 -3.09
CA ASN A 12 38.53 -7.07 -2.60
C ASN A 12 38.11 -5.71 -2.02
N VAL A 13 38.49 -5.43 -0.77
CA VAL A 13 38.18 -4.17 -0.08
C VAL A 13 38.62 -2.96 -0.91
N ASP A 14 39.74 -3.03 -1.62
CA ASP A 14 40.25 -1.93 -2.44
C ASP A 14 39.36 -1.62 -3.65
N GLU A 15 38.56 -2.58 -4.13
CA GLU A 15 37.60 -2.37 -5.23
C GLU A 15 36.35 -1.60 -4.79
N VAL A 16 35.90 -1.83 -3.54
CA VAL A 16 34.67 -1.21 -2.99
C VAL A 16 34.98 0.02 -2.14
N ARG A 17 36.25 0.30 -1.89
CA ARG A 17 36.69 1.39 -1.04
C ARG A 17 36.34 2.74 -1.66
N GLN A 18 35.60 3.53 -0.91
CA GLN A 18 35.22 4.90 -1.26
C GLN A 18 36.17 5.88 -0.56
N ASP A 19 37.07 6.51 -1.31
CA ASP A 19 37.93 7.58 -0.81
C ASP A 19 37.94 8.79 -1.74
N ILE A 20 38.76 9.80 -1.44
CA ILE A 20 38.76 11.06 -2.19
C ILE A 20 39.18 10.92 -3.66
N ASN A 21 39.84 9.81 -4.01
CA ASN A 21 40.31 9.53 -5.36
C ASN A 21 39.42 8.52 -6.10
N SER A 22 38.77 7.60 -5.38
CA SER A 22 37.88 6.58 -5.96
C SER A 22 36.40 6.97 -5.96
N SER A 23 35.98 7.87 -5.07
CA SER A 23 34.56 8.25 -4.93
C SER A 23 34.16 9.26 -5.99
N ARG A 24 32.90 9.17 -6.43
CA ARG A 24 32.28 10.23 -7.20
C ARG A 24 32.05 11.46 -6.31
N ILE A 25 32.86 12.50 -6.54
CA ILE A 25 32.83 13.75 -5.77
C ILE A 25 32.29 14.88 -6.65
N GLU A 26 31.23 15.51 -6.18
CA GLU A 26 30.70 16.72 -6.80
C GLU A 26 31.13 17.93 -6.00
N ASN A 27 31.91 18.81 -6.62
CA ASN A 27 32.36 20.04 -5.98
C ASN A 27 31.23 21.07 -5.97
N LEU A 28 30.82 21.47 -4.78
CA LEU A 28 29.72 22.42 -4.60
C LEU A 28 30.23 23.84 -4.88
N LYS A 29 29.50 24.56 -5.74
CA LYS A 29 29.75 25.98 -6.02
C LYS A 29 28.47 26.73 -5.80
N ARG A 30 28.56 27.87 -5.10
CA ARG A 30 27.43 28.78 -5.00
C ARG A 30 27.07 29.31 -6.38
N LYS A 31 25.77 29.45 -6.65
CA LYS A 31 25.24 30.01 -7.91
C LYS A 31 25.72 31.44 -8.16
N ASP A 32 26.01 32.19 -7.10
CA ASP A 32 26.52 33.58 -7.18
C ASP A 32 28.05 33.69 -7.31
N GLY A 33 28.76 32.56 -7.38
CA GLY A 33 30.22 32.50 -7.54
C GLY A 33 31.04 32.92 -6.30
N LYS A 34 30.39 33.24 -5.17
CA LYS A 34 31.08 33.56 -3.91
C LYS A 34 31.52 32.29 -3.20
N ILE A 35 32.57 32.40 -2.38
CA ILE A 35 33.03 31.29 -1.54
C ILE A 35 32.16 31.24 -0.29
N ASP A 36 31.45 30.13 -0.10
CA ASP A 36 30.82 29.83 1.18
C ASP A 36 31.85 29.23 2.13
N LYS A 37 31.97 29.78 3.34
CA LYS A 37 32.87 29.24 4.37
C LYS A 37 32.19 28.19 5.23
N TRP A 38 30.87 28.10 5.19
CA TRP A 38 30.06 27.25 6.06
C TRP A 38 29.46 26.06 5.31
N ALA A 39 29.30 26.16 3.99
CA ALA A 39 28.87 25.03 3.17
C ALA A 39 30.01 24.01 2.96
N PRO A 40 29.70 22.69 2.91
CA PRO A 40 30.64 21.68 2.49
C PRO A 40 31.24 22.00 1.11
N LYS A 41 32.54 21.77 0.94
CA LYS A 41 33.24 22.05 -0.32
C LYS A 41 32.87 21.06 -1.43
N TYR A 42 32.41 19.88 -1.03
CA TYR A 42 32.08 18.80 -1.93
C TYR A 42 31.00 17.90 -1.32
N LEU A 43 30.29 17.21 -2.20
CA LEU A 43 29.37 16.14 -1.87
C LEU A 43 29.99 14.82 -2.35
N THR A 44 30.09 13.84 -1.45
CA THR A 44 30.38 12.45 -1.83
C THR A 44 29.07 11.81 -2.25
N VAL A 45 28.96 11.45 -3.52
CA VAL A 45 27.77 10.78 -4.05
C VAL A 45 27.82 9.32 -3.63
N ALA A 46 26.70 8.79 -3.12
CA ALA A 46 26.58 7.37 -2.83
C ALA A 46 26.86 6.55 -4.10
N MET A 47 27.86 5.67 -4.07
CA MET A 47 28.07 4.71 -5.16
C MET A 47 27.30 3.43 -4.83
N PRO A 48 26.26 3.09 -5.60
CA PRO A 48 25.45 1.91 -5.32
C PRO A 48 26.25 0.64 -5.59
N LEU A 49 25.98 -0.41 -4.82
CA LEU A 49 26.61 -1.73 -5.00
C LEU A 49 25.93 -2.55 -6.11
N ASN A 50 25.26 -1.91 -7.07
CA ASN A 50 24.45 -2.59 -8.09
C ASN A 50 25.27 -3.62 -8.89
N ASP A 51 26.55 -3.34 -9.13
CA ASP A 51 27.46 -4.26 -9.85
C ASP A 51 27.76 -5.57 -9.08
N TYR A 52 27.46 -5.59 -7.78
CA TYR A 52 27.68 -6.73 -6.88
C TYR A 52 26.38 -7.42 -6.46
N VAL A 53 25.23 -6.91 -6.89
CA VAL A 53 23.93 -7.55 -6.67
C VAL A 53 23.92 -8.90 -7.40
N LEU A 54 23.41 -9.92 -6.72
CA LEU A 54 23.23 -11.24 -7.32
C LEU A 54 22.28 -11.13 -8.53
N PRO A 55 22.53 -11.89 -9.61
CA PRO A 55 21.56 -12.00 -10.69
C PRO A 55 20.22 -12.50 -10.14
N ASP A 56 19.12 -12.13 -10.80
CA ASP A 56 17.76 -12.33 -10.28
C ASP A 56 17.45 -13.78 -9.90
N GLU A 57 18.05 -14.77 -10.58
CA GLU A 57 17.92 -16.21 -10.29
C GLU A 57 18.52 -16.64 -8.93
N GLU A 58 19.36 -15.82 -8.31
CA GLU A 58 20.01 -16.08 -7.02
C GLU A 58 19.53 -15.13 -5.90
N GLN A 59 18.56 -14.25 -6.21
CA GLN A 59 18.06 -13.27 -5.26
C GLN A 59 17.13 -13.93 -4.24
N HIS A 60 17.42 -13.68 -2.96
CA HIS A 60 16.57 -14.11 -1.86
C HIS A 60 15.78 -12.92 -1.34
N ILE A 61 14.46 -13.09 -1.19
CA ILE A 61 13.58 -12.11 -0.55
C ILE A 61 13.43 -12.51 0.93
N LYS A 62 13.58 -11.54 1.84
CA LYS A 62 13.38 -11.74 3.28
C LYS A 62 12.30 -10.80 3.79
N MET A 63 11.38 -11.33 4.59
CA MET A 63 10.46 -10.51 5.38
C MET A 63 11.23 -9.82 6.50
N ILE A 64 10.99 -8.51 6.64
CA ILE A 64 11.55 -7.65 7.68
C ILE A 64 10.40 -6.91 8.38
N ASP A 65 10.73 -6.04 9.34
CA ASP A 65 9.75 -5.19 10.03
C ASP A 65 8.63 -5.98 10.75
N LEU A 66 9.06 -6.81 11.70
CA LEU A 66 8.15 -7.60 12.55
C LEU A 66 7.69 -6.82 13.79
N GLU A 67 7.85 -5.49 13.82
CA GLU A 67 7.53 -4.67 15.01
C GLU A 67 6.03 -4.62 15.32
N SER A 68 5.19 -4.82 14.30
CA SER A 68 3.74 -4.90 14.43
C SER A 68 3.21 -6.33 14.56
N ALA A 69 4.09 -7.34 14.60
CA ALA A 69 3.68 -8.73 14.80
C ALA A 69 3.23 -8.97 16.25
N PHE A 70 2.23 -9.83 16.42
CA PHE A 70 1.70 -10.20 17.73
C PHE A 70 1.43 -11.72 17.78
N PRO A 71 1.50 -12.35 18.95
CA PRO A 71 1.13 -13.75 19.10
C PRO A 71 -0.37 -13.93 18.89
N GLU A 72 -0.78 -15.02 18.26
CA GLU A 72 -2.19 -15.30 17.96
C GLU A 72 -3.08 -15.31 19.21
N SER A 73 -2.53 -15.77 20.34
CA SER A 73 -3.24 -15.81 21.63
C SER A 73 -3.49 -14.42 22.25
N GLU A 74 -2.75 -13.40 21.83
CA GLU A 74 -2.80 -12.05 22.40
C GLU A 74 -2.75 -11.00 21.27
N PRO A 75 -3.86 -10.82 20.53
CA PRO A 75 -3.90 -9.89 19.42
C PRO A 75 -3.75 -8.44 19.89
N SER A 76 -3.02 -7.63 19.11
CA SER A 76 -2.90 -6.20 19.36
C SER A 76 -4.29 -5.53 19.26
N PRO A 77 -4.67 -4.66 20.20
CA PRO A 77 -5.90 -3.87 20.09
C PRO A 77 -5.80 -2.75 19.05
N ARG A 78 -4.58 -2.43 18.59
CA ARG A 78 -4.30 -1.38 17.61
C ARG A 78 -3.89 -2.02 16.28
N LEU A 79 -4.62 -1.67 15.23
CA LEU A 79 -4.28 -2.04 13.87
C LEU A 79 -3.25 -1.06 13.30
N VAL A 80 -2.15 -1.59 12.76
CA VAL A 80 -1.08 -0.79 12.12
C VAL A 80 -0.98 -1.11 10.61
N THR A 81 -1.67 -2.15 10.14
CA THR A 81 -1.69 -2.50 8.71
C THR A 81 -2.27 -1.36 7.87
N PRO A 82 -1.55 -0.87 6.84
CA PRO A 82 -2.08 0.14 5.92
C PRO A 82 -3.39 -0.29 5.29
N VAL A 83 -4.35 0.64 5.09
CA VAL A 83 -5.72 0.36 4.60
C VAL A 83 -5.70 -0.61 3.41
N VAL A 84 -4.89 -0.29 2.39
CA VAL A 84 -4.77 -1.04 1.13
C VAL A 84 -4.30 -2.49 1.27
N LEU A 85 -3.67 -2.85 2.40
CA LEU A 85 -3.19 -4.21 2.68
C LEU A 85 -4.01 -4.93 3.76
N ARG A 86 -5.07 -4.29 4.28
CA ARG A 86 -5.94 -4.92 5.27
C ARG A 86 -6.83 -5.96 4.60
N ALA A 87 -6.95 -7.10 5.27
CA ALA A 87 -7.96 -8.09 4.96
C ALA A 87 -9.38 -7.56 5.31
N PRO A 88 -10.42 -7.96 4.59
CA PRO A 88 -11.76 -7.40 4.75
C PRO A 88 -12.40 -7.70 6.12
N GLU A 89 -12.06 -8.83 6.76
CA GLU A 89 -12.48 -9.14 8.13
C GLU A 89 -11.89 -8.20 9.19
N THR A 90 -10.75 -7.55 8.88
CA THR A 90 -10.12 -6.57 9.75
C THR A 90 -10.91 -5.27 9.75
N ASN A 91 -11.41 -4.83 8.58
CA ASN A 91 -12.23 -3.62 8.47
C ASN A 91 -13.63 -3.82 9.10
N LEU A 92 -14.19 -5.03 9.05
CA LEU A 92 -15.53 -5.34 9.59
C LEU A 92 -15.55 -5.66 11.10
N GLY A 93 -14.69 -5.02 11.89
CA GLY A 93 -14.70 -5.15 13.35
C GLY A 93 -14.19 -6.49 13.87
N GLY A 94 -13.24 -7.12 13.18
CA GLY A 94 -12.46 -8.24 13.71
C GLY A 94 -11.77 -7.89 15.04
N PRO A 95 -11.22 -8.88 15.76
CA PRO A 95 -10.64 -8.69 17.10
C PRO A 95 -9.52 -7.64 17.18
N VAL A 96 -8.98 -7.21 16.04
CA VAL A 96 -7.81 -6.32 15.88
C VAL A 96 -8.19 -4.86 15.57
N ASN A 97 -9.47 -4.52 15.34
CA ASN A 97 -9.88 -3.17 14.87
C ASN A 97 -10.79 -2.43 15.87
N ARG A 98 -10.29 -2.12 17.07
CA ARG A 98 -10.99 -1.26 18.05
C ARG A 98 -10.40 0.16 18.13
N GLY A 99 -10.03 0.78 17.01
CA GLY A 99 -9.44 2.13 17.10
C GLY A 99 -9.08 2.89 15.81
N ASN A 100 -9.51 2.46 14.62
CA ASN A 100 -9.28 3.26 13.42
C ASN A 100 -10.34 4.36 13.29
N ALA A 101 -9.90 5.60 13.06
CA ALA A 101 -10.74 6.79 13.04
C ALA A 101 -11.36 7.12 11.67
N ASP A 102 -10.88 6.50 10.59
CA ASP A 102 -11.31 6.83 9.23
C ASP A 102 -12.21 5.74 8.62
N GLU A 103 -13.48 5.77 9.03
CA GLU A 103 -14.51 4.86 8.55
C GLU A 103 -14.83 5.02 7.05
N ALA A 104 -14.50 6.17 6.44
CA ALA A 104 -14.76 6.41 5.02
C ALA A 104 -13.76 5.64 4.14
N LEU A 105 -12.47 5.66 4.49
CA LEU A 105 -11.44 4.87 3.81
C LEU A 105 -11.70 3.36 3.92
N ASP A 106 -12.23 2.91 5.06
CA ASP A 106 -12.57 1.49 5.26
C ASP A 106 -13.73 1.07 4.35
N ASP A 107 -14.74 1.93 4.15
CA ASP A 107 -15.87 1.67 3.25
C ASP A 107 -15.42 1.62 1.78
N ASP A 108 -14.59 2.58 1.33
CA ASP A 108 -14.07 2.60 -0.05
C ASP A 108 -13.25 1.34 -0.36
N HIS A 109 -12.40 0.91 0.59
CA HIS A 109 -11.63 -0.33 0.45
C HIS A 109 -12.53 -1.57 0.37
N MET A 110 -13.61 -1.61 1.15
CA MET A 110 -14.58 -2.70 1.11
C MET A 110 -15.37 -2.74 -0.21
N ILE A 111 -15.64 -1.60 -0.81
CA ILE A 111 -16.30 -1.48 -2.12
C ILE A 111 -15.37 -1.98 -3.22
N GLN A 112 -14.10 -1.59 -3.19
CA GLN A 112 -13.10 -2.10 -4.10
C GLN A 112 -12.98 -3.64 -4.01
N PHE A 113 -12.96 -4.20 -2.80
CA PHE A 113 -12.97 -5.66 -2.60
C PHE A 113 -14.16 -6.34 -3.30
N ALA A 114 -15.36 -5.78 -3.11
CA ALA A 114 -16.58 -6.37 -3.65
C ALA A 114 -16.62 -6.36 -5.19
N GLU A 115 -16.10 -5.29 -5.80
CA GLU A 115 -16.11 -5.09 -7.25
C GLU A 115 -14.99 -5.85 -7.97
N VAL A 116 -13.77 -5.81 -7.42
CA VAL A 116 -12.60 -6.46 -8.02
C VAL A 116 -12.66 -7.98 -7.85
N LEU A 117 -13.04 -8.44 -6.65
CA LEU A 117 -12.96 -9.85 -6.29
C LEU A 117 -14.34 -10.50 -6.37
N SER A 118 -15.22 -10.22 -5.42
CA SER A 118 -16.53 -10.87 -5.44
C SER A 118 -17.48 -10.17 -4.50
N PRO A 119 -18.81 -10.26 -4.73
CA PRO A 119 -19.81 -9.82 -3.77
C PRO A 119 -19.50 -10.28 -2.35
N LEU A 120 -19.71 -9.39 -1.38
CA LEU A 120 -19.45 -9.71 0.02
C LEU A 120 -20.43 -10.78 0.51
N PRO A 121 -19.96 -11.80 1.25
CA PRO A 121 -20.84 -12.79 1.85
C PRO A 121 -21.82 -12.17 2.86
N GLU A 122 -23.01 -12.75 2.98
CA GLU A 122 -24.05 -12.31 3.93
C GLU A 122 -23.53 -12.25 5.40
N SER A 123 -22.66 -13.20 5.76
CA SER A 123 -22.04 -13.27 7.09
C SER A 123 -21.13 -12.07 7.40
N MET A 124 -20.63 -11.38 6.38
CA MET A 124 -19.79 -10.18 6.50
C MET A 124 -20.63 -8.92 6.43
N MET A 125 -21.65 -8.89 5.57
CA MET A 125 -22.60 -7.78 5.49
C MET A 125 -23.28 -7.47 6.81
N SER A 126 -23.64 -8.50 7.59
CA SER A 126 -24.27 -8.33 8.91
C SER A 126 -23.33 -7.72 9.98
N LYS A 127 -22.01 -7.76 9.77
CA LYS A 127 -21.01 -7.23 10.71
C LYS A 127 -20.65 -5.77 10.44
N GLY A 128 -20.87 -5.29 9.22
CA GLY A 128 -20.62 -3.91 8.84
C GLY A 128 -21.82 -3.02 9.15
N PRO A 129 -21.75 -2.09 10.12
CA PRO A 129 -22.88 -1.20 10.45
C PRO A 129 -23.31 -0.31 9.27
N ARG A 130 -22.40 -0.11 8.30
CA ARG A 130 -22.59 0.73 7.11
C ARG A 130 -22.71 -0.07 5.81
N ALA A 131 -22.58 -1.41 5.84
CA ALA A 131 -22.60 -2.24 4.64
C ALA A 131 -23.90 -2.07 3.81
N GLY A 132 -25.05 -1.92 4.49
CA GLY A 132 -26.33 -1.68 3.82
C GLY A 132 -26.46 -0.34 3.08
N ARG A 133 -25.48 0.57 3.20
CA ARG A 133 -25.42 1.80 2.39
C ARG A 133 -24.93 1.54 0.97
N TYR A 134 -24.11 0.51 0.78
CA TYR A 134 -23.39 0.26 -0.46
C TYR A 134 -23.79 -1.06 -1.11
N PHE A 135 -24.35 -1.99 -0.35
CA PHE A 135 -24.68 -3.34 -0.80
C PHE A 135 -26.14 -3.70 -0.56
N GLY A 136 -26.75 -4.33 -1.56
CA GLY A 136 -28.10 -4.86 -1.54
C GLY A 136 -28.19 -6.19 -0.78
N PRO A 137 -29.40 -6.75 -0.61
CA PRO A 137 -29.63 -7.93 0.23
C PRO A 137 -28.87 -9.19 -0.22
N ASN A 138 -28.34 -9.26 -1.44
CA ASN A 138 -27.55 -10.40 -1.93
C ASN A 138 -26.06 -10.06 -2.09
N GLY A 139 -25.58 -8.95 -1.51
CA GLY A 139 -24.19 -8.50 -1.60
C GLY A 139 -23.85 -7.77 -2.91
N GLU A 140 -24.84 -7.52 -3.76
CA GLU A 140 -24.69 -6.71 -4.98
C GLU A 140 -24.43 -5.25 -4.63
N ARG A 141 -23.58 -4.56 -5.40
CA ARG A 141 -23.37 -3.13 -5.25
C ARG A 141 -24.69 -2.40 -5.55
N LEU A 142 -25.18 -1.60 -4.60
CA LEU A 142 -26.25 -0.64 -4.85
C LEU A 142 -25.67 0.47 -5.73
N ASP A 143 -26.29 0.73 -6.88
CA ASP A 143 -26.01 1.96 -7.64
C ASP A 143 -26.09 3.10 -6.65
N ALA A 144 -24.97 3.81 -6.46
CA ALA A 144 -24.99 4.94 -5.58
C ALA A 144 -25.89 5.99 -6.22
N ALA A 145 -27.12 6.08 -5.71
CA ALA A 145 -27.99 7.16 -6.09
C ALA A 145 -27.23 8.46 -5.81
N VAL A 146 -27.24 9.37 -6.79
CA VAL A 146 -26.94 10.79 -6.56
C VAL A 146 -28.02 11.29 -5.60
N GLY A 147 -27.82 11.02 -4.31
CA GLY A 147 -28.70 11.41 -3.23
C GLY A 147 -28.29 12.81 -2.82
N GLU A 148 -29.19 13.75 -3.09
CA GLU A 148 -29.12 15.16 -2.68
C GLU A 148 -28.44 15.31 -1.32
N SER A 149 -27.43 16.18 -1.28
CA SER A 149 -26.71 16.56 -0.07
C SER A 149 -27.73 16.81 1.04
N ARG A 150 -27.74 15.95 2.04
CA ARG A 150 -28.48 16.24 3.26
C ARG A 150 -27.78 17.44 3.86
N GLU A 151 -28.45 18.57 3.81
CA GLU A 151 -28.02 19.85 4.33
C GLU A 151 -27.82 19.71 5.84
N ASP A 152 -26.66 19.21 6.26
CA ASP A 152 -26.29 19.18 7.66
C ASP A 152 -26.02 20.62 8.07
N SER A 153 -27.07 21.22 8.60
CA SER A 153 -27.08 22.52 9.27
C SER A 153 -26.01 22.55 10.35
N LEU A 154 -24.89 23.21 10.07
CA LEU A 154 -23.96 23.69 11.09
C LEU A 154 -23.88 25.22 11.00
N HIS A 155 -24.62 25.82 11.93
CA HIS A 155 -24.53 27.17 12.48
C HIS A 155 -23.69 28.21 11.74
N SER A 156 -24.40 29.13 11.08
CA SER A 156 -23.94 30.49 10.84
C SER A 156 -23.74 31.21 12.18
N GLY A 157 -22.54 31.75 12.36
CA GLY A 157 -22.14 32.62 13.45
C GLY A 157 -20.84 33.29 13.07
N ASP A 158 -20.94 34.29 12.19
CA ASP A 158 -19.90 35.28 11.94
C ASP A 158 -19.38 35.87 13.25
N ASP A 159 -18.07 36.09 13.37
CA ASP A 159 -17.47 37.37 13.79
C ASP A 159 -15.91 37.30 13.80
N LEU A 160 -15.33 37.93 12.77
CA LEU A 160 -14.27 38.96 12.83
C LEU A 160 -12.88 38.71 13.50
N ASP A 161 -11.84 38.83 12.65
CA ASP A 161 -10.72 39.80 12.71
C ASP A 161 -9.27 39.24 12.67
N GLU A 162 -8.60 39.67 11.59
CA GLU A 162 -7.21 40.11 11.38
C GLU A 162 -5.99 39.31 11.90
N GLU A 163 -5.23 38.84 10.91
CA GLU A 163 -3.76 38.76 10.76
C GLU A 163 -2.89 38.21 11.90
N GLU A 164 -2.29 37.03 11.67
CA GLU A 164 -0.86 36.80 11.96
C GLU A 164 -0.22 35.97 10.84
N GLU A 165 0.97 36.42 10.42
CA GLU A 165 1.90 35.82 9.48
C GLU A 165 2.61 34.59 10.07
N GLU A 166 3.36 33.88 9.21
CA GLU A 166 4.37 32.82 9.49
C GLU A 166 3.83 31.38 9.52
N ASP A 167 4.10 30.58 8.47
CA ASP A 167 5.38 29.89 8.28
C ASP A 167 5.33 29.00 7.01
N ASP A 168 6.31 29.18 6.12
CA ASP A 168 6.56 28.34 4.95
C ASP A 168 7.08 26.95 5.39
N PHE A 169 6.18 25.98 5.55
CA PHE A 169 6.51 24.57 5.34
C PHE A 169 5.63 24.06 4.20
N ASP A 170 6.22 23.88 3.02
CA ASP A 170 5.70 23.01 1.96
C ASP A 170 5.70 21.57 2.52
N ASP A 171 4.70 21.24 3.34
CA ASP A 171 4.17 19.88 3.38
C ASP A 171 3.22 19.82 2.18
N ASP A 172 3.48 18.92 1.23
CA ASP A 172 2.50 18.55 0.20
C ASP A 172 1.32 17.87 0.93
N GLU A 173 0.57 18.64 1.70
CA GLU A 173 -0.70 18.26 2.28
C GLU A 173 -1.62 18.14 1.07
N VAL A 174 -1.74 16.90 0.59
CA VAL A 174 -2.73 16.55 -0.42
C VAL A 174 -4.07 16.94 0.21
N GLU A 175 -4.60 18.12 -0.15
CA GLU A 175 -5.92 18.57 0.25
C GLU A 175 -6.91 17.52 -0.28
N PHE A 176 -7.25 16.56 0.58
CA PHE A 176 -8.39 15.70 0.34
C PHE A 176 -9.60 16.62 0.39
N PRO A 177 -10.33 16.82 -0.73
CA PRO A 177 -11.39 17.80 -0.78
C PRO A 177 -12.39 17.52 0.34
N SER A 178 -12.67 18.54 1.16
CA SER A 178 -13.56 18.45 2.33
C SER A 178 -15.03 18.16 1.98
N GLY A 179 -15.34 17.94 0.70
CA GLY A 179 -16.58 17.33 0.25
C GLY A 179 -16.34 15.84 0.09
N GLY A 180 -16.93 15.04 0.97
CA GLY A 180 -16.79 13.59 0.99
C GLY A 180 -16.80 13.00 -0.42
N PHE A 181 -15.90 12.04 -0.66
CA PHE A 181 -15.75 11.36 -1.94
C PHE A 181 -17.14 11.08 -2.52
N GLY A 182 -17.37 11.60 -3.73
CA GLY A 182 -18.53 11.21 -4.53
C GLY A 182 -18.62 9.68 -4.57
N PRO A 183 -19.78 9.11 -4.93
CA PRO A 183 -19.97 7.68 -4.82
C PRO A 183 -18.79 6.90 -5.44
N PRO A 184 -18.21 5.92 -4.71
CA PRO A 184 -16.98 5.27 -5.14
C PRO A 184 -17.16 4.71 -6.55
N LEU A 185 -16.19 5.00 -7.41
CA LEU A 185 -16.22 4.66 -8.83
C LEU A 185 -16.18 3.14 -8.99
N PRO A 186 -16.95 2.57 -9.94
CA PRO A 186 -16.89 1.16 -10.23
C PRO A 186 -15.47 0.71 -10.62
N CYS A 187 -14.98 -0.33 -9.96
CA CYS A 187 -13.70 -0.97 -10.25
C CYS A 187 -13.88 -2.08 -11.29
N ASP A 188 -12.87 -2.22 -12.15
CA ASP A 188 -12.79 -3.35 -13.06
C ASP A 188 -12.50 -4.66 -12.30
N PRO A 189 -12.95 -5.82 -12.81
CA PRO A 189 -12.69 -7.11 -12.17
C PRO A 189 -11.20 -7.47 -12.21
N LEU A 190 -10.78 -8.33 -11.28
CA LEU A 190 -9.39 -8.78 -11.14
C LEU A 190 -8.76 -9.23 -12.47
N GLU A 191 -9.50 -9.99 -13.28
CA GLU A 191 -9.00 -10.52 -14.56
C GLU A 191 -8.64 -9.41 -15.54
N LYS A 192 -9.45 -8.35 -15.60
CA LYS A 192 -9.16 -7.21 -16.48
C LYS A 192 -7.99 -6.40 -15.95
N LEU A 193 -7.98 -6.12 -14.64
CA LEU A 193 -6.89 -5.39 -14.00
C LEU A 193 -5.54 -6.10 -14.14
N PHE A 194 -5.51 -7.43 -13.99
CA PHE A 194 -4.30 -8.22 -14.20
C PHE A 194 -3.90 -8.23 -15.67
N GLY A 195 -4.84 -8.49 -16.59
CA GLY A 195 -4.55 -8.50 -18.04
C GLY A 195 -3.99 -7.17 -18.56
N ASP A 196 -4.49 -6.03 -18.05
CA ASP A 196 -4.01 -4.70 -18.43
C ASP A 196 -2.61 -4.36 -17.87
N ASN A 197 -2.17 -5.06 -16.80
CA ASN A 197 -0.93 -4.75 -16.07
C ASN A 197 0.11 -5.88 -16.04
N LYS A 198 -0.19 -7.05 -16.63
CA LYS A 198 0.71 -8.20 -16.54
C LYS A 198 2.04 -7.93 -17.26
N PRO A 199 3.15 -8.52 -16.78
CA PRO A 199 4.44 -8.48 -17.47
C PRO A 199 4.36 -9.07 -18.89
N GLN A 200 5.24 -8.61 -19.80
CA GLN A 200 5.24 -9.05 -21.21
C GLN A 200 5.65 -10.51 -21.40
N ASP A 201 6.36 -11.07 -20.44
CA ASP A 201 6.84 -12.45 -20.39
C ASP A 201 5.80 -13.45 -19.86
N VAL A 202 4.70 -12.98 -19.27
CA VAL A 202 3.59 -13.83 -18.80
C VAL A 202 2.64 -14.13 -19.96
N ASP A 203 2.66 -15.38 -20.42
CA ASP A 203 1.77 -15.85 -21.47
C ASP A 203 0.31 -16.03 -20.98
N GLU A 204 -0.60 -16.43 -21.89
CA GLU A 204 -2.02 -16.58 -21.57
C GLU A 204 -2.32 -17.78 -20.64
N ASP A 205 -1.49 -18.81 -20.63
CA ASP A 205 -1.70 -20.00 -19.79
C ASP A 205 -1.12 -19.79 -18.39
N GLU A 206 0.04 -19.14 -18.29
CA GLU A 206 0.58 -18.67 -17.02
C GLU A 206 -0.34 -17.62 -16.38
N GLU A 207 -0.87 -16.68 -17.15
CA GLU A 207 -1.86 -15.71 -16.66
C GLU A 207 -3.06 -16.39 -16.00
N LYS A 208 -3.64 -17.42 -16.63
CA LYS A 208 -4.77 -18.17 -16.04
C LYS A 208 -4.38 -18.83 -14.72
N THR A 209 -3.16 -19.35 -14.65
CA THR A 209 -2.61 -20.01 -13.46
C THR A 209 -2.36 -19.01 -12.33
N ILE A 210 -1.84 -17.82 -12.63
CA ILE A 210 -1.67 -16.74 -11.66
C ILE A 210 -3.04 -16.23 -11.19
N LEU A 211 -3.99 -16.03 -12.10
CA LEU A 211 -5.34 -15.59 -11.76
C LEU A 211 -6.05 -16.61 -10.85
N SER A 212 -5.92 -17.92 -11.12
CA SER A 212 -6.48 -18.95 -10.23
C SER A 212 -5.88 -18.89 -8.83
N LEU A 213 -4.57 -18.67 -8.73
CA LEU A 213 -3.86 -18.50 -7.46
C LEU A 213 -4.35 -17.26 -6.70
N LEU A 214 -4.39 -16.10 -7.35
CA LEU A 214 -4.84 -14.84 -6.74
C LEU A 214 -6.29 -14.94 -6.27
N ARG A 215 -7.16 -15.55 -7.09
CA ARG A 215 -8.56 -15.83 -6.71
C ARG A 215 -8.63 -16.72 -5.48
N TRP A 216 -7.76 -17.71 -5.37
CA TRP A 216 -7.75 -18.61 -4.22
C TRP A 216 -7.27 -17.91 -2.95
N MET A 217 -6.22 -17.10 -3.01
CA MET A 217 -5.67 -16.36 -1.87
C MET A 217 -6.61 -15.24 -1.37
N LEU A 218 -7.19 -14.48 -2.29
CA LEU A 218 -7.93 -13.25 -1.99
C LEU A 218 -9.43 -13.48 -1.69
N GLN A 219 -9.76 -14.64 -1.13
CA GLN A 219 -11.14 -14.94 -0.72
C GLN A 219 -11.56 -14.04 0.46
N CYS A 220 -12.77 -13.48 0.39
CA CYS A 220 -13.33 -12.67 1.48
C CYS A 220 -13.54 -13.50 2.75
N GLU A 221 -14.01 -14.75 2.62
CA GLU A 221 -14.17 -15.65 3.76
C GLU A 221 -12.83 -16.32 4.11
N VAL A 222 -12.36 -16.08 5.33
CA VAL A 222 -11.13 -16.69 5.87
C VAL A 222 -11.15 -18.22 5.76
N SER A 223 -12.30 -18.85 6.04
CA SER A 223 -12.44 -20.30 6.00
C SER A 223 -12.31 -20.92 4.60
N LYS A 224 -12.40 -20.11 3.54
CA LYS A 224 -12.24 -20.55 2.14
C LYS A 224 -10.82 -20.29 1.60
N ARG A 225 -9.99 -19.55 2.34
CA ARG A 225 -8.60 -19.29 1.94
C ARG A 225 -7.75 -20.56 2.06
N PRO A 226 -6.75 -20.74 1.19
CA PRO A 226 -5.78 -21.82 1.33
C PRO A 226 -4.96 -21.67 2.62
N THR A 227 -4.52 -22.80 3.15
CA THR A 227 -3.37 -22.79 4.08
C THR A 227 -2.07 -22.54 3.30
N VAL A 228 -1.00 -22.19 4.01
CA VAL A 228 0.32 -22.01 3.39
C VAL A 228 0.78 -23.29 2.69
N ASP A 229 0.57 -24.45 3.30
CA ASP A 229 0.97 -25.74 2.71
C ASP A 229 0.22 -26.01 1.39
N GLN A 230 -1.09 -25.77 1.37
CA GLN A 230 -1.90 -25.90 0.16
C GLN A 230 -1.48 -24.90 -0.91
N LEU A 231 -1.13 -23.68 -0.50
CA LEU A 231 -0.70 -22.63 -1.42
C LEU A 231 0.60 -23.04 -2.14
N LEU A 232 1.55 -23.62 -1.42
CA LEU A 232 2.85 -24.06 -1.97
C LEU A 232 2.71 -25.26 -2.92
N GLU A 233 1.59 -25.98 -2.89
CA GLU A 233 1.27 -27.07 -3.83
C GLU A 233 0.59 -26.57 -5.12
N HIS A 234 0.31 -25.28 -5.24
CA HIS A 234 -0.33 -24.72 -6.43
C HIS A 234 0.58 -24.83 -7.66
N GLU A 235 -0.01 -25.07 -8.83
CA GLU A 235 0.71 -25.34 -10.09
C GLU A 235 1.79 -24.29 -10.38
N TRP A 236 1.47 -23.00 -10.18
CA TRP A 236 2.41 -21.89 -10.36
C TRP A 236 3.73 -22.00 -9.58
N PHE A 237 3.73 -22.60 -8.38
CA PHE A 237 4.95 -22.77 -7.57
C PHE A 237 5.68 -24.08 -7.84
N THR A 238 5.01 -25.05 -8.48
CA THR A 238 5.52 -26.41 -8.72
C THR A 238 5.99 -26.65 -10.15
N THR A 239 5.92 -25.61 -11.00
CA THR A 239 6.31 -25.66 -12.42
C THR A 239 7.82 -25.64 -12.57
#